data_AF-W0R503-F1
#
_entry.id   AF-W0R503-F1
#
_cell.length_a   1.000
_cell.length_b   1.000
_cell.length_c   1.000
_cell.angle_alpha   90.00
_cell.angle_beta   90.00
_cell.angle_gamma   90.00
#
_symmetry.space_group_name_H-M   'P 1'
#
loop_
_entity.id
_entity.type
_entity.pdbx_description
1 polymer ?
#
loop_
_entity_poly.entity_id
_entity_poly.type
_entity_poly.pdbx_seq_one_letter_code
_entity_poly.pdbx_strand_id
1 'polypeptide(L)'
;MDLKPILKAPPEQRYIKNSSMLVTGLFIIAGVLYYPTQGYGAVIALALALFVLLGQKLLIAQTKRYFAEMYAAKQQFEQSGNLDYLEFIRLRGTQMLSDNKVLADSAKTEIQTLLAFVHKHKGA
;
A
#
# COMPACT_ATOMS: atom_id res chain seq x y z
N MET A 1 13.90 21.74 -22.00
CA MET A 1 12.72 21.29 -21.22
C MET A 1 13.24 20.48 -20.04
N ASP A 2 12.96 20.93 -18.83
CA ASP A 2 13.56 20.45 -17.57
C ASP A 2 12.96 19.08 -17.18
N LEU A 3 13.75 18.00 -17.28
CA LEU A 3 13.34 16.62 -16.92
C LEU A 3 13.42 16.33 -15.41
N LYS A 4 13.70 17.35 -14.59
CA LYS A 4 13.89 17.22 -13.15
C LYS A 4 12.62 17.10 -12.28
N PRO A 5 11.38 17.42 -12.72
CA PRO A 5 10.21 17.24 -11.85
C PRO A 5 9.67 15.80 -11.79
N ILE A 6 10.17 14.86 -12.62
CA ILE A 6 9.67 13.48 -12.70
C ILE A 6 10.38 12.54 -11.70
N LEU A 7 11.49 12.98 -11.11
CA LEU A 7 12.31 12.23 -10.15
C LEU A 7 12.20 12.79 -8.73
N LYS A 8 11.01 13.24 -8.32
CA LYS A 8 10.74 13.42 -6.90
C LYS A 8 10.65 12.02 -6.30
N ALA A 9 11.71 11.59 -5.62
CA ALA A 9 11.71 10.39 -4.78
C ALA A 9 10.39 10.33 -3.99
N PRO A 10 9.72 9.17 -3.88
CA PRO A 10 8.43 9.10 -3.23
C PRO A 10 8.62 9.69 -1.83
N PRO A 11 7.86 10.71 -1.44
CA PRO A 11 7.92 11.24 -0.09
C PRO A 11 7.66 10.07 0.85
N GLU A 12 8.02 10.16 2.13
CA GLU A 12 7.68 9.15 3.13
C GLU A 12 6.16 8.96 3.27
N GLN A 13 5.52 8.36 2.27
CA GLN A 13 4.08 8.31 2.08
C GLN A 13 3.61 6.98 2.59
N ARG A 14 2.75 7.04 3.62
CA ARG A 14 2.00 5.90 4.14
C ARG A 14 1.22 5.24 2.99
N TYR A 15 1.76 4.16 2.45
CA TYR A 15 1.14 3.35 1.39
C TYR A 15 -0.13 2.61 1.85
N ILE A 16 -0.37 2.54 3.16
CA ILE A 16 -1.54 1.90 3.77
C ILE A 16 -2.24 2.89 4.70
N LYS A 17 -3.59 2.88 4.67
CA LYS A 17 -4.45 3.73 5.50
C LYS A 17 -4.02 3.60 6.96
N ASN A 18 -3.99 4.71 7.69
CA ASN A 18 -3.49 4.74 9.05
C ASN A 18 -4.37 3.88 9.98
N SER A 19 -3.88 2.71 10.39
CA SER A 19 -4.57 1.83 11.35
C SER A 19 -4.66 2.40 12.76
N SER A 20 -4.12 3.60 13.04
CA SER A 20 -4.35 4.30 14.31
C SER A 20 -5.82 4.33 14.70
N MET A 21 -6.76 4.49 13.76
CA MET A 21 -8.19 4.49 14.08
C MET A 21 -8.70 3.12 14.60
N LEU A 22 -8.20 2.01 14.05
CA LEU A 22 -8.56 0.67 14.50
C LEU A 22 -7.94 0.34 15.86
N VAL A 23 -6.69 0.72 16.06
CA VAL A 23 -5.97 0.51 17.33
C VAL A 23 -6.59 1.37 18.44
N THR A 24 -6.95 2.63 18.15
CA THR A 24 -7.65 3.51 19.10
C THR A 24 -9.04 2.97 19.42
N GLY A 25 -9.78 2.45 18.44
CA GLY A 25 -11.07 1.78 18.67
C GLY A 25 -10.94 0.56 19.59
N LEU A 26 -9.91 -0.27 19.39
CA LEU A 26 -9.61 -1.41 20.26
C LEU A 26 -9.26 -0.96 21.69
N PHE A 27 -8.52 0.13 21.85
CA PHE A 27 -8.19 0.70 23.16
C PHE A 27 -9.42 1.20 23.91
N ILE A 28 -10.37 1.83 23.21
CA ILE A 28 -11.65 2.27 23.80
C ILE A 28 -12.46 1.05 24.25
N ILE A 29 -12.57 0.01 23.41
CA ILE A 29 -13.25 -1.24 23.77
C ILE A 29 -12.56 -1.92 24.95
N ALA A 30 -11.22 -1.95 24.98
CA ALA A 30 -10.46 -2.50 26.10
C ALA A 30 -10.75 -1.77 27.42
N GLY A 31 -10.87 -0.45 27.38
CA GLY A 31 -11.22 0.37 28.54
C GLY A 31 -12.65 0.10 29.04
N VAL A 32 -13.62 0.00 28.12
CA VAL A 32 -15.02 -0.33 28.46
C VAL A 32 -15.14 -1.76 29.00
N LEU A 33 -14.39 -2.70 28.44
CA LEU A 33 -14.46 -4.12 28.80
C LEU A 33 -13.67 -4.44 30.07
N TYR A 34 -12.80 -3.54 30.55
CA TYR A 34 -11.98 -3.71 31.74
C TYR A 34 -12.83 -3.93 33.01
N TYR A 35 -13.86 -3.11 33.19
CA TYR A 35 -14.72 -3.12 34.39
C TYR A 35 -15.59 -4.39 34.52
N PRO A 36 -16.29 -4.87 33.47
CA PRO A 36 -17.13 -6.07 33.58
C PRO A 36 -16.36 -7.39 33.58
N THR A 37 -15.12 -7.43 33.08
CA THR A 37 -14.37 -8.70 32.90
C THR A 37 -13.20 -8.91 33.87
N GLN A 38 -13.05 -8.05 34.89
CA GLN A 38 -11.95 -8.10 35.85
C GLN A 38 -10.55 -8.17 35.18
N GLY A 39 -10.38 -7.48 34.05
CA GLY A 39 -9.09 -7.38 33.34
C GLY A 39 -8.82 -8.43 32.25
N TYR A 40 -9.54 -9.56 32.19
CA TYR A 40 -9.35 -10.56 31.12
C TYR A 40 -9.71 -10.02 29.73
N GLY A 41 -10.74 -9.18 29.64
CA GLY A 41 -11.13 -8.52 28.39
C GLY A 41 -10.05 -7.58 27.85
N ALA A 42 -9.26 -6.95 28.72
CA ALA A 42 -8.15 -6.12 28.31
C ALA A 42 -7.00 -6.95 27.70
N VAL A 43 -6.71 -8.14 28.25
CA VAL A 43 -5.70 -9.06 27.68
C VAL A 43 -6.11 -9.54 26.28
N ILE A 44 -7.38 -9.91 26.10
CA ILE A 44 -7.90 -10.33 24.79
C ILE A 44 -7.86 -9.16 23.79
N ALA A 45 -8.23 -7.95 24.21
CA ALA A 45 -8.15 -6.77 23.37
C ALA A 45 -6.71 -6.43 22.96
N LEU A 46 -5.74 -6.56 23.88
CA LEU A 46 -4.32 -6.39 23.56
C LEU A 46 -3.81 -7.45 22.57
N ALA A 47 -4.23 -8.71 22.72
CA ALA A 47 -3.89 -9.76 21.77
C ALA A 47 -4.44 -9.44 20.36
N LEU A 48 -5.72 -9.03 20.27
CA LEU A 48 -6.32 -8.61 19.00
C LEU A 48 -5.59 -7.39 18.40
N ALA A 49 -5.17 -6.42 19.21
CA ALA A 49 -4.41 -5.26 18.75
C ALA A 49 -3.07 -5.69 18.13
N LEU A 50 -2.37 -6.63 18.75
CA LEU A 50 -1.13 -7.20 18.21
C LEU A 50 -1.37 -7.90 16.87
N PHE A 51 -2.43 -8.70 16.74
CA PHE A 51 -2.79 -9.33 15.46
C PHE A 51 -3.07 -8.30 14.36
N VAL A 52 -3.80 -7.22 14.67
CA VAL A 52 -4.07 -6.14 13.72
C VAL A 52 -2.76 -5.45 13.27
N LEU A 53 -1.85 -5.16 14.20
CA LEU A 53 -0.56 -4.54 13.90
C LEU A 53 0.33 -5.45 13.03
N LEU A 54 0.39 -6.74 13.33
CA LEU A 54 1.14 -7.72 12.54
C LEU A 54 0.57 -7.85 11.12
N GLY A 55 -0.76 -7.96 11.00
CA GLY A 55 -1.44 -8.00 9.71
C GLY A 55 -1.14 -6.76 8.86
N GLN A 56 -1.19 -5.57 9.48
CA GLN A 56 -0.87 -4.32 8.78
C GLN A 56 0.59 -4.28 8.31
N LYS A 57 1.55 -4.70 9.16
CA LYS A 57 2.98 -4.73 8.78
C LYS A 57 3.21 -5.61 7.55
N LEU A 58 2.58 -6.78 7.50
CA LEU A 58 2.68 -7.70 6.37
C LEU A 58 2.09 -7.07 5.10
N LEU A 59 0.92 -6.44 5.18
CA LEU A 59 0.31 -5.75 4.03
C LEU A 59 1.20 -4.60 3.51
N ILE A 60 1.79 -3.81 4.41
CA ILE A 60 2.72 -2.73 4.03
C ILE A 60 3.94 -3.30 3.30
N ALA A 61 4.52 -4.37 3.85
CA ALA A 61 5.70 -5.01 3.26
C ALA A 61 5.39 -5.59 1.87
N GLN A 62 4.26 -6.27 1.71
CA GLN A 62 3.81 -6.78 0.41
C GLN A 62 3.60 -5.64 -0.59
N THR A 63 2.87 -4.59 -0.19
CA THR A 63 2.60 -3.43 -1.04
C THR A 63 3.89 -2.78 -1.52
N LYS A 64 4.85 -2.53 -0.61
CA LYS A 64 6.16 -1.97 -0.96
C LYS A 64 6.92 -2.83 -1.97
N ARG A 65 6.89 -4.15 -1.78
CA ARG A 65 7.55 -5.08 -2.71
C ARG A 65 6.92 -5.02 -4.10
N TYR A 66 5.60 -5.00 -4.20
CA TYR A 66 4.92 -4.86 -5.50
C TYR A 66 5.26 -3.52 -6.20
N PHE A 67 5.34 -2.42 -5.47
CA PHE A 67 5.79 -1.14 -6.04
C PHE A 67 7.24 -1.24 -6.54
N ALA A 68 8.15 -1.81 -5.76
CA ALA A 68 9.53 -1.99 -6.17
C ALA A 68 9.65 -2.83 -7.46
N GLU A 69 8.86 -3.90 -7.58
CA GLU A 69 8.80 -4.74 -8.79
C GLU A 69 8.26 -3.94 -10.00
N MET A 70 7.21 -3.12 -9.83
CA MET A 70 6.66 -2.28 -10.90
C MET A 70 7.63 -1.18 -11.34
N TYR A 71 8.34 -0.54 -10.41
CA TYR A 71 9.36 0.46 -10.74
C TYR A 71 10.59 -0.15 -11.42
N ALA A 72 11.03 -1.33 -10.99
CA ALA A 72 12.09 -2.07 -11.66
C ALA A 72 11.69 -2.42 -13.10
N ALA A 73 10.45 -2.90 -13.31
CA ALA A 73 9.92 -3.16 -14.65
C ALA A 73 9.89 -1.89 -15.51
N LYS A 74 9.50 -0.75 -14.95
CA LYS A 74 9.53 0.55 -15.66
C LYS A 74 10.95 0.88 -16.11
N GLN A 75 11.92 0.76 -15.23
CA GLN A 75 13.32 1.06 -15.54
C GLN A 75 13.88 0.12 -16.61
N GLN A 76 13.48 -1.15 -16.57
CA GLN A 76 13.85 -2.15 -17.57
C GLN A 76 13.19 -1.89 -18.93
N PHE A 77 11.96 -1.37 -18.96
CA PHE A 77 11.34 -0.88 -20.19
C PHE A 77 12.12 0.30 -20.79
N GLU A 78 12.53 1.27 -19.98
CA GLU A 78 13.30 2.42 -20.47
C GLU A 78 14.65 2.02 -21.07
N GLN A 79 15.26 0.92 -20.60
CA GLN A 79 16.52 0.39 -21.13
C GLN A 79 16.34 -0.54 -22.34
N SER A 80 15.33 -1.42 -22.31
CA SER A 80 15.16 -2.47 -23.32
C SER A 80 14.12 -2.16 -24.39
N GLY A 81 13.22 -1.22 -24.13
CA GLY A 81 12.05 -0.94 -24.96
C GLY A 81 10.99 -2.06 -24.98
N ASN A 82 11.13 -3.12 -24.16
CA ASN A 82 10.22 -4.26 -24.23
C ASN A 82 8.86 -3.98 -23.57
N LEU A 83 7.81 -4.02 -24.39
CA LEU A 83 6.41 -3.82 -23.99
C LEU A 83 5.89 -4.82 -22.94
N ASP A 84 6.51 -6.00 -22.79
CA ASP A 84 6.16 -6.98 -21.75
C ASP A 84 6.25 -6.39 -20.33
N TYR A 85 7.22 -5.51 -20.11
CA TYR A 85 7.37 -4.83 -18.82
C TYR A 85 6.23 -3.84 -18.56
N LEU A 86 5.72 -3.19 -19.60
CA LEU A 86 4.54 -2.33 -19.48
C LEU A 86 3.27 -3.16 -19.20
N GLU A 87 3.15 -4.32 -19.85
CA GLU A 87 2.04 -5.26 -19.61
C GLU A 87 2.05 -5.77 -18.16
N PHE A 88 3.23 -6.08 -17.62
CA PHE A 88 3.40 -6.46 -16.21
C PHE A 88 2.92 -5.36 -15.26
N ILE A 89 3.34 -4.11 -15.48
CA ILE A 89 2.90 -2.96 -14.66
C ILE A 89 1.39 -2.79 -14.76
N ARG A 90 0.80 -2.93 -15.96
CA ARG A 90 -0.64 -2.83 -16.17
C ARG A 90 -1.41 -3.87 -15.35
N LEU A 91 -1.01 -5.14 -15.47
CA LEU A 91 -1.66 -6.25 -14.79
C LEU A 91 -1.54 -6.11 -13.26
N ARG A 92 -0.33 -5.86 -12.74
CA ARG A 92 -0.09 -5.70 -11.30
C ARG A 92 -0.79 -4.47 -10.73
N GLY A 93 -0.72 -3.33 -11.43
CA GLY A 93 -1.39 -2.11 -11.00
C GLY A 93 -2.91 -2.25 -10.94
N THR A 94 -3.51 -2.88 -11.97
CA THR A 94 -4.97 -3.10 -12.00
C THR A 94 -5.41 -4.08 -10.90
N GLN A 95 -4.65 -5.17 -10.69
CA GLN A 95 -4.92 -6.11 -9.59
C GLN A 95 -4.84 -5.43 -8.23
N MET A 96 -3.79 -4.64 -7.95
CA MET A 96 -3.66 -3.95 -6.66
C MET A 96 -4.79 -2.94 -6.41
N LEU A 97 -5.29 -2.27 -7.44
CA LEU A 97 -6.43 -1.36 -7.31
C LEU A 97 -7.76 -2.11 -7.09
N SER A 98 -7.94 -3.26 -7.75
CA SER A 98 -9.12 -4.12 -7.62
C SER A 98 -9.18 -4.79 -6.25
N ASP A 99 -8.07 -5.37 -5.80
CA ASP A 99 -8.10 -6.38 -4.74
C ASP A 99 -7.90 -5.79 -3.34
N ASN A 100 -7.26 -4.61 -3.23
CA ASN A 100 -6.91 -4.04 -1.94
C ASN A 100 -7.78 -2.83 -1.55
N LYS A 101 -8.90 -3.09 -0.86
CA LYS A 101 -9.71 -2.04 -0.20
C LYS A 101 -8.96 -1.25 0.88
N VAL A 102 -7.83 -1.77 1.36
CA VAL A 102 -7.02 -1.18 2.45
C VAL A 102 -5.88 -0.30 1.92
N LEU A 103 -5.71 -0.20 0.60
CA LEU A 103 -4.69 0.65 -0.02
C LEU A 103 -4.92 2.12 0.38
N ALA A 104 -3.85 2.84 0.73
CA ALA A 104 -3.93 4.28 0.94
C ALA A 104 -4.22 5.01 -0.38
N ASP A 105 -4.83 6.19 -0.30
CA ASP A 105 -5.14 6.99 -1.49
C ASP A 105 -3.87 7.51 -2.19
N SER A 106 -2.76 7.68 -1.46
CA SER A 106 -1.43 7.94 -2.03
C SER A 106 -0.96 6.79 -2.93
N ALA A 107 -1.04 5.55 -2.44
CA ALA A 107 -0.66 4.36 -3.20
C ALA A 107 -1.55 4.18 -4.45
N LYS A 108 -2.85 4.47 -4.34
CA LYS A 108 -3.76 4.42 -5.50
C LYS A 108 -3.37 5.45 -6.56
N THR A 109 -3.09 6.68 -6.12
CA THR A 109 -2.62 7.76 -7.01
C THR A 109 -1.33 7.38 -7.73
N GLU A 110 -0.41 6.74 -7.01
CA GLU A 110 0.87 6.30 -7.57
C GLU A 110 0.71 5.17 -8.59
N ILE A 111 -0.14 4.17 -8.30
CA ILE A 111 -0.49 3.13 -9.27
C ILE A 111 -1.14 3.75 -10.51
N GLN A 112 -2.07 4.69 -10.36
CA GLN A 112 -2.67 5.39 -11.49
C GLN A 112 -1.64 6.14 -12.32
N THR A 113 -0.62 6.74 -11.69
CA THR A 113 0.49 7.40 -12.38
C THR A 113 1.32 6.40 -13.21
N LEU A 114 1.63 5.23 -12.64
CA LEU A 114 2.30 4.13 -13.36
C LEU A 114 1.44 3.61 -14.52
N LEU A 115 0.12 3.48 -14.34
CA LEU A 115 -0.80 3.06 -15.41
C LEU A 115 -0.92 4.10 -16.52
N ALA A 116 -0.93 5.39 -16.18
CA ALA A 116 -0.91 6.48 -17.15
C ALA A 116 0.39 6.46 -17.99
N PHE A 117 1.53 6.16 -17.35
CA PHE A 117 2.80 5.95 -18.05
C PHE A 117 2.71 4.78 -19.04
N VAL A 118 2.17 3.63 -18.62
CA VAL A 118 1.93 2.48 -19.50
C VAL A 118 1.04 2.86 -20.68
N HIS A 119 -0.07 3.56 -20.43
CA HIS A 119 -1.00 3.95 -21.48
C HIS A 119 -0.36 4.89 -22.51
N LYS A 120 0.47 5.84 -22.05
CA LYS A 120 1.22 6.75 -22.92
C LYS A 120 2.20 6.03 -23.85
N HIS A 121 2.85 4.96 -23.37
CA HIS A 121 3.86 4.22 -24.14
C HIS A 121 3.31 3.04 -24.95
N LYS A 122 2.12 2.52 -24.59
CA LYS A 122 1.46 1.43 -25.32
C LYS A 122 0.41 1.94 -26.32
N GLY A 123 -0.06 3.17 -26.17
CA GLY A 123 -1.01 3.84 -27.07
C GLY A 123 -0.36 4.72 -28.15
N ALA A 124 0.95 4.60 -28.36
CA ALA A 124 1.71 5.26 -29.43
C ALA A 124 2.15 4.23 -30.49
#